data_AF-A0A1I7KH32-F1
#
_entry.id   AF-A0A1I7KH32-F1
#
_cell.length_a   1.000
_cell.length_b   1.000
_cell.length_c   1.000
_cell.angle_alpha   90.00
_cell.angle_beta   90.00
_cell.angle_gamma   90.00
#
_symmetry.space_group_name_H-M   'P 1'
#
loop_
_entity.id
_entity.type
_entity.pdbx_description
1 polymer ?
#
loop_
_entity_poly.entity_id
_entity_poly.type
_entity_poly.pdbx_seq_one_letter_code
_entity_poly.pdbx_strand_id
1 'polypeptide(L)'
;MKLHPWKAAMGLAAALVASAIPLVPAAAAVQAPQHAMQQKRIVLNGKTISQPMGFADHGTAYFPGWYLMRALDSLHVTSTWDGRNWRITVPSGMKVDLSNIDVGTGNVSIYLNGTLVKRVYDIVDVDPASHQPTMFIPVWYVMRVFDRLGIQSSWNGQTWTMTTTSAGSGSGSGSGGTTPPSPPDTTPQASDIPGTVSKGALVADLVSALGLSVSAPATSPYDDVPASDPRWPAISTAVSRRLISPFSASHFGAGDVVTLQTAEQMVWNQLGITNARYQPGGSLDAWAQFVGLTDGTVGGQYLTQADEARFVQNLRNLRAGGIVSGGVLQVRYTPQDEWVWTFAGDQAPDGTPYYPTDAAIQEAITKTYRFFNGVTARLQGGDLIVQLPVDPDGRWFAYASTAGDLQYSLDGGSTWTAAAAFDGRELTSRPAQVWVKAPAGAPLQITFNNMVPAAKGSVVLGWVSISVNPSTSNPQAQRVYLQ
;
A
#
# COMPACT_ATOMS: atom_id res chain seq x y z
N MET A 1 18.92 5.63 62.13
CA MET A 1 19.18 6.99 62.65
C MET A 1 20.62 7.05 63.12
N LYS A 2 21.32 8.15 62.79
CA LYS A 2 22.74 8.49 63.04
C LYS A 2 23.70 8.28 61.86
N LEU A 3 23.90 9.42 61.20
CA LEU A 3 24.93 9.82 60.25
C LEU A 3 26.21 10.27 60.99
N HIS A 4 27.30 10.45 60.20
CA HIS A 4 28.52 11.29 60.38
C HIS A 4 29.85 10.55 60.70
N PRO A 5 31.04 11.14 60.43
CA PRO A 5 31.72 11.23 59.11
C PRO A 5 33.26 10.98 59.19
N TRP A 6 34.01 10.96 58.07
CA TRP A 6 35.41 11.47 58.08
C TRP A 6 35.91 11.85 56.67
N LYS A 7 36.63 12.97 56.63
CA LYS A 7 37.27 13.65 55.50
C LYS A 7 38.68 13.12 55.16
N ALA A 8 39.13 13.56 53.97
CA ALA A 8 40.50 13.88 53.53
C ALA A 8 41.34 12.70 53.00
N ALA A 9 42.26 12.85 52.04
CA ALA A 9 42.60 13.83 50.99
C ALA A 9 43.87 13.26 50.34
N MET A 10 44.07 13.37 49.01
CA MET A 10 45.37 13.68 48.37
C MET A 10 45.26 13.53 46.87
N GLY A 11 45.75 14.55 46.15
CA GLY A 11 45.63 14.68 44.71
C GLY A 11 46.84 14.18 43.93
N LEU A 12 46.69 14.25 42.61
CA LEU A 12 47.78 14.45 41.67
C LEU A 12 47.17 15.16 40.45
N ALA A 13 47.49 16.44 40.27
CA ALA A 13 47.13 17.19 39.07
C ALA A 13 48.31 17.09 38.08
N ALA A 14 48.11 16.34 37.00
CA ALA A 14 49.02 16.32 35.86
C ALA A 14 48.59 17.43 34.88
N ALA A 15 49.46 18.42 34.68
CA ALA A 15 49.28 19.47 33.70
C ALA A 15 49.53 18.91 32.28
N LEU A 16 48.46 18.69 31.52
CA LEU A 16 48.51 18.42 30.09
C LEU A 16 48.47 19.75 29.34
N VAL A 17 49.58 20.08 28.68
CA VAL A 17 49.68 21.20 27.74
C VAL A 17 48.89 20.81 26.48
N ALA A 18 47.67 21.33 26.36
CA ALA A 18 46.87 21.20 25.15
C ALA A 18 47.37 22.20 24.10
N SER A 19 48.15 21.70 23.14
CA SER A 19 48.44 22.42 21.89
C SER A 19 47.16 22.60 21.09
N ALA A 20 46.71 23.85 20.94
CA ALA A 20 45.56 24.22 20.12
C ALA A 20 45.89 24.00 18.64
N ILE A 21 45.45 22.87 18.09
CA ILE A 21 45.38 22.66 16.64
C ILE A 21 44.15 23.43 16.16
N PRO A 22 44.26 24.33 15.16
CA PRO A 22 43.09 24.97 14.58
C PRO A 22 42.19 23.87 13.98
N LEU A 23 40.98 23.73 14.54
CA LEU A 23 39.91 22.94 13.96
C LEU A 23 39.58 23.55 12.58
N VAL A 24 40.07 22.90 11.53
CA VAL A 24 39.57 23.16 10.17
C VAL A 24 38.10 22.71 10.18
N PRO A 25 37.13 23.59 9.90
CA PRO A 25 35.73 23.17 9.85
C PRO A 25 35.60 22.05 8.82
N ALA A 26 35.05 20.91 9.24
CA ALA A 26 34.75 19.81 8.35
C ALA A 26 33.84 20.34 7.22
N ALA A 27 34.29 20.25 5.98
CA ALA A 27 33.46 20.58 4.83
C ALA A 27 32.19 19.73 4.91
N ALA A 28 31.02 20.38 4.91
CA ALA A 28 29.75 19.68 4.92
C ALA A 28 29.70 18.74 3.71
N ALA A 29 29.52 17.44 3.97
CA ALA A 29 29.40 16.45 2.92
C ALA A 29 28.19 16.81 2.04
N VAL A 30 28.42 16.96 0.75
CA VAL A 30 27.36 17.18 -0.24
C VAL A 30 26.46 15.94 -0.24
N GLN A 31 25.17 16.12 0.05
CA GLN A 31 24.21 15.02 -0.02
C GLN A 31 24.13 14.50 -1.46
N ALA A 32 24.19 13.19 -1.63
CA ALA A 32 24.06 12.55 -2.93
C ALA A 32 22.58 12.26 -3.25
N PRO A 33 22.18 12.26 -4.53
CA PRO A 33 20.85 11.81 -4.94
C PRO A 33 20.57 10.38 -4.50
N GLN A 34 19.34 10.11 -4.09
CA GLN A 34 18.86 8.77 -3.71
C GLN A 34 18.48 7.93 -4.93
N HIS A 35 18.05 8.58 -6.03
CA HIS A 35 17.66 7.91 -7.26
C HIS A 35 18.73 7.97 -8.35
N ALA A 36 18.69 6.99 -9.27
CA ALA A 36 19.56 6.96 -10.44
C ALA A 36 19.14 8.05 -11.45
N MET A 37 19.82 9.19 -11.36
CA MET A 37 19.54 10.37 -12.16
C MET A 37 19.98 10.20 -13.63
N GLN A 38 19.09 10.54 -14.56
CA GLN A 38 19.34 10.60 -15.99
C GLN A 38 19.07 12.01 -16.51
N GLN A 39 19.95 12.52 -17.38
CA GLN A 39 19.70 13.80 -18.01
C GLN A 39 18.47 13.70 -18.91
N LYS A 40 17.52 14.62 -18.76
CA LYS A 40 16.30 14.73 -19.57
C LYS A 40 16.26 16.09 -20.28
N ARG A 41 15.22 16.35 -21.06
CA ARG A 41 15.08 17.60 -21.80
C ARG A 41 13.65 18.13 -21.77
N ILE A 42 13.50 19.44 -21.56
CA ILE A 42 12.23 20.16 -21.70
C ILE A 42 12.30 21.02 -22.95
N VAL A 43 11.39 20.79 -23.90
CA VAL A 43 11.25 21.54 -25.15
C VAL A 43 9.88 22.22 -25.14
N LEU A 44 9.85 23.53 -25.42
CA LEU A 44 8.63 24.30 -25.54
C LEU A 44 8.63 25.03 -26.90
N ASN A 45 7.59 24.83 -27.70
CA ASN A 45 7.44 25.42 -29.03
C ASN A 45 8.69 25.21 -29.91
N GLY A 46 9.23 23.98 -29.88
CA GLY A 46 10.43 23.60 -30.63
C GLY A 46 11.77 24.08 -30.04
N LYS A 47 11.75 24.91 -28.99
CA LYS A 47 12.97 25.41 -28.31
C LYS A 47 13.26 24.63 -27.04
N THR A 48 14.51 24.18 -26.87
CA THR A 48 14.94 23.60 -25.59
C THR A 48 14.99 24.68 -24.52
N ILE A 49 14.22 24.50 -23.44
CA ILE A 49 14.16 25.43 -22.30
C ILE A 49 15.16 25.02 -21.22
N SER A 50 15.28 23.72 -20.95
CA SER A 50 16.18 23.18 -19.94
C SER A 50 16.52 21.71 -20.19
N GLN A 51 17.58 21.25 -19.52
CA GLN A 51 18.03 19.85 -19.55
C GLN A 51 18.21 19.33 -18.12
N PRO A 52 17.13 19.20 -17.33
CA PRO A 52 17.22 18.78 -15.94
C PRO A 52 17.65 17.32 -15.83
N MET A 53 18.16 16.94 -14.66
CA MET A 53 18.24 15.54 -14.28
C MET A 53 16.86 15.10 -13.77
N GLY A 54 16.41 13.93 -14.20
CA GLY A 54 15.20 13.28 -13.74
C GLY A 54 15.42 11.78 -13.63
N PHE A 55 14.44 11.05 -13.10
CA PHE A 55 14.55 9.61 -12.93
C PHE A 55 13.20 8.95 -13.24
N ALA A 56 13.22 7.63 -13.37
CA ALA A 56 12.02 6.82 -13.39
C ALA A 56 11.94 6.08 -12.06
N ASP A 57 10.78 6.15 -11.42
CA ASP A 57 10.48 5.44 -10.19
C ASP A 57 9.08 4.84 -10.30
N HIS A 58 8.94 3.57 -9.93
CA HIS A 58 7.69 2.80 -10.07
C HIS A 58 7.00 2.95 -11.44
N GLY A 59 7.77 2.93 -12.54
CA GLY A 59 7.25 3.05 -13.91
C GLY A 59 6.80 4.46 -14.31
N THR A 60 6.95 5.45 -13.43
CA THR A 60 6.61 6.85 -13.68
C THR A 60 7.86 7.70 -13.81
N ALA A 61 7.89 8.60 -14.81
CA ALA A 61 8.97 9.57 -14.94
C ALA A 61 8.74 10.75 -14.00
N TYR A 62 9.79 11.14 -13.29
CA TYR A 62 9.79 12.22 -12.29
C TYR A 62 10.70 13.35 -12.74
N PHE A 63 10.17 14.58 -12.68
CA PHE A 63 10.89 15.80 -13.06
C PHE A 63 10.97 16.79 -11.91
N PRO A 64 12.11 17.48 -11.75
CA PRO A 64 12.23 18.52 -10.75
C PRO A 64 11.29 19.68 -11.07
N GLY A 65 10.35 19.96 -10.17
CA GLY A 65 9.25 20.91 -10.38
C GLY A 65 9.72 22.32 -10.73
N TRP A 66 10.86 22.74 -10.18
CA TRP A 66 11.46 24.05 -10.46
C TRP A 66 11.70 24.32 -11.96
N TYR A 67 12.15 23.31 -12.71
CA TYR A 67 12.43 23.47 -14.14
C TYR A 67 11.15 23.57 -14.97
N LEU A 68 10.04 22.99 -14.49
CA LEU A 68 8.71 23.11 -15.09
C LEU A 68 8.14 24.51 -14.85
N MET A 69 8.29 25.04 -13.64
CA MET A 69 7.91 26.42 -13.33
C MET A 69 8.63 27.41 -14.26
N ARG A 70 9.94 27.24 -14.46
CA ARG A 70 10.71 28.07 -15.40
C ARG A 70 10.24 27.95 -16.85
N ALA A 71 9.76 26.78 -17.27
CA ALA A 71 9.17 26.61 -18.61
C ALA A 71 7.84 27.37 -18.73
N LEU A 72 6.99 27.32 -17.70
CA LEU A 72 5.74 28.08 -17.64
C LEU A 72 5.98 29.60 -17.62
N ASP A 73 7.03 30.07 -16.93
CA ASP A 73 7.38 31.50 -16.91
C ASP A 73 7.64 32.05 -18.32
N SER A 74 8.19 31.22 -19.23
CA SER A 74 8.41 31.62 -20.63
C SER A 74 7.13 31.80 -21.45
N LEU A 75 5.98 31.35 -20.92
CA LEU A 75 4.64 31.60 -21.44
C LEU A 75 3.90 32.71 -20.68
N HIS A 76 4.59 33.45 -19.80
CA HIS A 76 4.00 34.39 -18.85
C HIS A 76 2.98 33.76 -17.89
N VAL A 77 3.06 32.43 -17.70
CA VAL A 77 2.30 31.72 -16.66
C VAL A 77 3.13 31.75 -15.39
N THR A 78 2.68 32.52 -14.40
CA THR A 78 3.39 32.65 -13.13
C THR A 78 3.12 31.46 -12.24
N SER A 79 4.12 31.04 -11.46
CA SER A 79 3.95 29.92 -10.57
C SER A 79 4.68 30.09 -9.23
N THR A 80 4.08 29.62 -8.15
CA THR A 80 4.66 29.63 -6.80
C THR A 80 4.59 28.27 -6.14
N TRP A 81 5.58 27.99 -5.29
CA TRP A 81 5.70 26.77 -4.52
C TRP A 81 5.90 27.12 -3.05
N ASP A 82 5.16 26.46 -2.15
CA ASP A 82 5.25 26.69 -0.69
C ASP A 82 5.67 25.45 0.11
N GLY A 83 6.18 24.41 -0.55
CA GLY A 83 6.54 23.13 0.06
C GLY A 83 5.43 22.07 0.00
N ARG A 84 4.18 22.44 -0.30
CA ARG A 84 3.08 21.47 -0.45
C ARG A 84 2.08 21.81 -1.55
N ASN A 85 1.99 23.09 -1.90
CA ASN A 85 1.05 23.62 -2.86
C ASN A 85 1.81 24.26 -4.01
N TRP A 86 1.58 23.72 -5.21
CA TRP A 86 2.04 24.32 -6.45
C TRP A 86 0.90 25.16 -7.02
N ARG A 87 1.05 26.49 -6.95
CA ARG A 87 0.04 27.41 -7.48
C ARG A 87 0.49 27.95 -8.82
N ILE A 88 -0.40 27.92 -9.80
CA ILE A 88 -0.16 28.37 -11.15
C ILE A 88 -1.23 29.42 -11.45
N THR A 89 -0.78 30.61 -11.85
CA THR A 89 -1.64 31.73 -12.22
C THR A 89 -1.35 32.08 -13.68
N VAL A 90 -2.38 31.90 -14.52
CA VAL A 90 -2.26 32.17 -15.95
C VAL A 90 -2.65 33.61 -16.29
N PRO A 91 -2.10 34.18 -17.38
CA PRO A 91 -2.52 35.50 -17.85
C PRO A 91 -3.95 35.45 -18.40
N SER A 92 -4.67 36.59 -18.35
CA SER A 92 -6.08 36.70 -18.74
C SER A 92 -6.40 36.31 -20.19
N GLY A 93 -5.39 36.29 -21.07
CA GLY A 93 -5.53 35.86 -22.46
C GLY A 93 -5.46 34.34 -22.69
N MET A 94 -5.13 33.55 -21.66
CA MET A 94 -5.04 32.09 -21.77
C MET A 94 -6.35 31.45 -21.28
N LYS A 95 -6.96 30.61 -22.11
CA LYS A 95 -8.18 29.87 -21.72
C LYS A 95 -7.79 28.74 -20.77
N VAL A 96 -8.44 28.69 -19.60
CA VAL A 96 -8.30 27.60 -18.63
C VAL A 96 -9.58 26.77 -18.61
N ASP A 97 -9.43 25.45 -18.70
CA ASP A 97 -10.54 24.52 -18.47
C ASP A 97 -10.57 24.04 -17.01
N LEU A 98 -11.53 24.58 -16.25
CA LEU A 98 -11.81 24.19 -14.87
C LEU A 98 -13.05 23.30 -14.74
N SER A 99 -13.58 22.77 -15.84
CA SER A 99 -14.68 21.81 -15.80
C SER A 99 -14.18 20.40 -15.45
N ASN A 100 -15.07 19.57 -14.88
CA ASN A 100 -14.83 18.14 -14.63
C ASN A 100 -13.48 17.85 -13.94
N ILE A 101 -13.22 18.53 -12.83
CA ILE A 101 -11.97 18.36 -12.08
C ILE A 101 -12.00 17.04 -11.31
N ASP A 102 -11.10 16.13 -11.65
CA ASP A 102 -10.71 15.02 -10.79
C ASP A 102 -9.42 15.37 -10.02
N VAL A 103 -9.60 15.70 -8.74
CA VAL A 103 -8.50 16.10 -7.87
C VAL A 103 -7.57 14.93 -7.53
N GLY A 104 -7.99 13.67 -7.59
CA GLY A 104 -7.16 12.54 -7.14
C GLY A 104 -6.66 12.63 -5.68
N THR A 105 -5.62 11.86 -5.38
CA THR A 105 -4.96 11.77 -4.07
C THR A 105 -3.47 12.12 -4.17
N GLY A 106 -2.84 12.47 -3.05
CA GLY A 106 -1.43 12.87 -3.02
C GLY A 106 -1.10 13.82 -1.87
N ASN A 107 0.19 13.96 -1.58
CA ASN A 107 0.70 14.89 -0.56
C ASN A 107 0.90 16.31 -1.12
N VAL A 108 1.06 16.47 -2.44
CA VAL A 108 1.17 17.75 -3.14
C VAL A 108 -0.15 18.15 -3.79
N SER A 109 -0.51 19.43 -3.67
CA SER A 109 -1.72 20.00 -4.27
C SER A 109 -1.37 21.01 -5.37
N ILE A 110 -1.97 20.86 -6.55
CA ILE A 110 -1.74 21.74 -7.70
C ILE A 110 -2.98 22.59 -7.95
N TYR A 111 -2.80 23.90 -7.97
CA TYR A 111 -3.85 24.89 -8.14
C TYR A 111 -3.69 25.65 -9.46
N LEU A 112 -4.78 25.84 -10.20
CA LEU A 112 -4.85 26.73 -11.37
C LEU A 112 -5.77 27.90 -11.03
N ASN A 113 -5.27 29.14 -11.10
CA ASN A 113 -6.01 30.37 -10.77
C ASN A 113 -6.78 30.29 -9.43
N GLY A 114 -6.16 29.66 -8.42
CA GLY A 114 -6.75 29.48 -7.09
C GLY A 114 -7.68 28.26 -6.94
N THR A 115 -8.03 27.57 -8.03
CA THR A 115 -8.82 26.33 -7.99
C THR A 115 -7.92 25.10 -7.87
N LEU A 116 -8.18 24.22 -6.90
CA LEU A 116 -7.48 22.94 -6.78
C LEU A 116 -7.85 22.04 -7.95
N VAL A 117 -6.88 21.64 -8.77
CA VAL A 117 -7.14 20.81 -9.96
C VAL A 117 -6.55 19.41 -9.89
N LYS A 118 -5.52 19.20 -9.07
CA LYS A 118 -4.90 17.87 -8.92
C LYS A 118 -4.16 17.74 -7.59
N ARG A 119 -4.09 16.51 -7.09
CA ARG A 119 -3.15 16.05 -6.06
C ARG A 119 -2.28 14.95 -6.64
N VAL A 120 -1.02 14.96 -6.25
CA VAL A 120 0.01 14.01 -6.71
C VAL A 120 0.93 13.63 -5.56
N TYR A 121 1.56 12.47 -5.65
CA TYR A 121 2.66 12.10 -4.78
C TYR A 121 3.98 12.61 -5.35
N ASP A 122 4.65 13.49 -4.63
CA ASP A 122 6.00 13.93 -4.97
C ASP A 122 7.08 13.05 -4.35
N ILE A 123 8.31 13.25 -4.81
CA ILE A 123 9.51 12.70 -4.22
C ILE A 123 10.49 13.84 -3.98
N VAL A 124 11.01 13.97 -2.76
CA VAL A 124 12.08 14.92 -2.46
C VAL A 124 13.41 14.20 -2.61
N ASP A 125 14.26 14.70 -3.50
CA ASP A 125 15.61 14.16 -3.73
C ASP A 125 16.59 15.30 -4.07
N VAL A 126 17.89 15.04 -4.05
CA VAL A 126 18.91 16.03 -4.37
C VAL A 126 18.98 16.26 -5.88
N ASP A 127 18.80 17.51 -6.31
CA ASP A 127 19.09 17.90 -7.70
C ASP A 127 20.60 17.92 -7.94
N PRO A 128 21.15 17.09 -8.84
CA PRO A 128 22.59 17.04 -9.11
C PRO A 128 23.18 18.37 -9.58
N ALA A 129 22.39 19.25 -10.19
CA ALA A 129 22.87 20.53 -10.69
C ALA A 129 23.06 21.58 -9.59
N SER A 130 22.19 21.60 -8.59
CA SER A 130 22.22 22.58 -7.49
C SER A 130 22.78 22.02 -6.19
N HIS A 131 22.87 20.69 -6.08
CA HIS A 131 23.20 19.97 -4.85
C HIS A 131 22.27 20.28 -3.67
N GLN A 132 21.05 20.76 -3.96
CA GLN A 132 20.03 21.04 -2.97
C GLN A 132 18.86 20.05 -3.12
N PRO A 133 18.20 19.67 -2.01
CA PRO A 133 16.94 18.96 -2.07
C PRO A 133 15.93 19.73 -2.93
N THR A 134 15.33 19.04 -3.88
CA THR A 134 14.25 19.56 -4.73
C THR A 134 13.11 18.57 -4.78
N MET A 135 11.93 19.08 -5.13
CA MET A 135 10.75 18.26 -5.34
C MET A 135 10.74 17.75 -6.79
N PHE A 136 10.58 16.45 -6.95
CA PHE A 136 10.30 15.80 -8.20
C PHE A 136 8.82 15.43 -8.30
N ILE A 137 8.17 15.85 -9.37
CA ILE A 137 6.74 15.64 -9.63
C ILE A 137 6.59 14.65 -10.79
N PRO A 138 5.61 13.73 -10.73
CA PRO A 138 5.37 12.77 -11.81
C PRO A 138 4.86 13.47 -13.07
N VAL A 139 5.57 13.26 -14.18
CA VAL A 139 5.37 13.93 -15.48
C VAL A 139 3.92 13.82 -15.96
N TRP A 140 3.36 12.61 -15.93
CA TRP A 140 2.03 12.33 -16.49
C TRP A 140 0.92 13.19 -15.87
N TYR A 141 0.92 13.36 -14.55
CA TYR A 141 -0.12 14.14 -13.87
C TYR A 141 -0.01 15.63 -14.17
N VAL A 142 1.21 16.13 -14.32
CA VAL A 142 1.44 17.52 -14.69
C VAL A 142 1.04 17.78 -16.14
N MET A 143 1.24 16.81 -17.05
CA MET A 143 0.72 16.91 -18.42
C MET A 143 -0.80 17.11 -18.42
N ARG A 144 -1.56 16.41 -17.56
CA ARG A 144 -3.01 16.62 -17.41
C ARG A 144 -3.38 18.00 -16.87
N VAL A 145 -2.55 18.56 -15.99
CA VAL A 145 -2.72 19.95 -15.54
C VAL A 145 -2.46 20.91 -16.70
N PHE A 146 -1.47 20.64 -17.56
CA PHE A 146 -1.12 21.46 -18.72
C PHE A 146 -2.16 21.38 -19.85
N ASP A 147 -2.82 20.24 -20.04
CA ASP A 147 -3.96 20.10 -20.95
C ASP A 147 -5.05 21.14 -20.64
N ARG A 148 -5.31 21.41 -19.35
CA ARG A 148 -6.28 22.43 -18.90
C ARG A 148 -5.86 23.86 -19.23
N LEU A 149 -4.58 24.09 -19.51
CA LEU A 149 -4.02 25.37 -19.94
C LEU A 149 -3.98 25.50 -21.47
N GLY A 150 -4.44 24.48 -22.21
CA GLY A 150 -4.28 24.41 -23.66
C GLY A 150 -2.83 24.18 -24.10
N ILE A 151 -1.97 23.69 -23.20
CA ILE A 151 -0.57 23.36 -23.50
C ILE A 151 -0.53 21.88 -23.87
N GLN A 152 -0.40 21.60 -25.17
CA GLN A 152 -0.26 20.23 -25.67
C GLN A 152 1.08 19.67 -25.23
N SER A 153 1.05 18.59 -24.46
CA SER A 153 2.24 17.97 -23.89
C SER A 153 2.43 16.55 -24.41
N SER A 154 3.69 16.15 -24.64
CA SER A 154 4.06 14.78 -24.96
C SER A 154 5.37 14.39 -24.27
N TRP A 155 5.49 13.13 -23.85
CA TRP A 155 6.64 12.58 -23.18
C TRP A 155 7.10 11.30 -23.89
N ASN A 156 8.39 11.16 -24.18
CA ASN A 156 8.94 9.98 -24.87
C ASN A 156 9.98 9.21 -24.04
N GLY A 157 9.98 9.37 -22.71
CA GLY A 157 10.97 8.78 -21.82
C GLY A 157 12.26 9.60 -21.65
N GLN A 158 12.52 10.56 -22.55
CA GLN A 158 13.75 11.37 -22.54
C GLN A 158 13.51 12.88 -22.69
N THR A 159 12.57 13.27 -23.55
CA THR A 159 12.23 14.65 -23.87
C THR A 159 10.74 14.88 -23.60
N TRP A 160 10.45 15.90 -22.81
CA TRP A 160 9.11 16.44 -22.63
C TRP A 160 8.94 17.60 -23.60
N THR A 161 8.07 17.41 -24.59
CA THR A 161 7.76 18.43 -25.59
C THR A 161 6.41 19.06 -25.27
N MET A 162 6.39 20.38 -25.18
CA MET A 162 5.21 21.20 -24.95
C MET A 162 5.00 22.13 -26.14
N THR A 163 3.75 22.29 -26.56
CA THR A 163 3.37 23.21 -27.63
C THR A 163 2.16 24.02 -27.21
N THR A 164 2.22 25.33 -27.42
CA THR A 164 1.07 26.22 -27.23
C THR A 164 0.51 26.59 -28.60
N THR A 165 -0.78 26.39 -28.81
CA THR A 165 -1.46 27.06 -29.93
C THR A 165 -1.50 28.55 -29.62
N SER A 166 -0.63 29.32 -30.28
CA SER A 166 -0.67 30.78 -30.20
C SER A 166 -2.07 31.26 -30.57
N ALA A 167 -2.72 31.99 -29.66
CA ALA A 167 -3.93 32.73 -29.96
C ALA A 167 -3.57 33.88 -30.92
N GLY A 168 -3.57 33.59 -32.23
CA GLY A 168 -3.21 34.53 -33.27
C GLY A 168 -3.62 34.04 -34.66
N SER A 169 -4.84 34.41 -35.04
CA SER A 169 -5.39 34.49 -36.42
C SER A 169 -5.18 33.33 -37.39
N GLY A 170 -6.24 32.53 -37.55
CA GLY A 170 -6.46 31.68 -38.72
C GLY A 170 -7.90 31.17 -38.73
N SER A 171 -8.83 32.00 -39.20
CA SER A 171 -10.21 31.61 -39.48
C SER A 171 -10.20 30.60 -40.63
N GLY A 172 -10.17 29.32 -40.29
CA GLY A 172 -10.42 28.20 -41.19
C GLY A 172 -11.63 27.44 -40.68
N SER A 173 -12.81 27.78 -41.21
CA SER A 173 -14.05 27.04 -40.98
C SER A 173 -13.94 25.67 -41.66
N GLY A 174 -13.49 24.68 -40.89
CA GLY A 174 -13.52 23.26 -41.25
C GLY A 174 -14.48 22.54 -40.31
N SER A 175 -15.76 22.49 -40.70
CA SER A 175 -16.77 21.66 -40.06
C SER A 175 -16.44 20.19 -40.34
N GLY A 176 -15.87 19.51 -39.35
CA GLY A 176 -15.64 18.07 -39.31
C GLY A 176 -15.62 17.65 -37.86
N GLY A 177 -16.77 17.22 -37.35
CA GLY A 177 -16.91 16.68 -35.99
C GLY A 177 -16.17 15.37 -35.85
N THR A 178 -14.86 15.42 -35.67
CA THR A 178 -14.06 14.33 -35.13
C THR A 178 -13.61 14.77 -33.75
N THR A 179 -14.01 14.02 -32.73
CA THR A 179 -13.44 14.10 -31.39
C THR A 179 -11.92 14.20 -31.53
N PRO A 180 -11.24 15.14 -30.84
CA PRO A 180 -9.79 15.21 -30.87
C PRO A 180 -9.23 13.81 -30.55
N PRO A 181 -8.27 13.27 -31.32
CA PRO A 181 -7.69 11.98 -31.01
C PRO A 181 -7.18 12.01 -29.57
N SER A 182 -7.55 10.98 -28.79
CA SER A 182 -7.00 10.76 -27.46
C SER A 182 -5.47 10.89 -27.54
N PRO A 183 -4.80 11.57 -26.58
CA PRO A 183 -3.35 11.64 -26.56
C PRO A 183 -2.78 10.23 -26.71
N PRO A 184 -1.76 10.02 -27.57
CA PRO A 184 -1.19 8.70 -27.78
C PRO A 184 -0.76 8.14 -26.43
N ASP A 185 -1.18 6.90 -26.15
CA ASP A 185 -0.74 6.19 -24.96
C ASP A 185 0.75 5.89 -25.10
N THR A 186 1.56 6.61 -24.33
CA THR A 186 3.01 6.44 -24.30
C THR A 186 3.46 5.46 -23.23
N THR A 187 2.51 4.80 -22.53
CA THR A 187 2.87 3.77 -21.56
C THR A 187 3.39 2.52 -22.30
N PRO A 188 4.43 1.85 -21.77
CA PRO A 188 4.89 0.60 -22.37
C PRO A 188 3.75 -0.42 -22.41
N GLN A 189 3.55 -1.06 -23.56
CA GLN A 189 2.50 -2.05 -23.74
C GLN A 189 3.03 -3.44 -23.38
N ALA A 190 2.21 -4.26 -22.73
CA ALA A 190 2.59 -5.62 -22.35
C ALA A 190 2.87 -6.52 -23.56
N SER A 191 2.28 -6.21 -24.72
CA SER A 191 2.60 -6.87 -25.99
C SER A 191 4.06 -6.69 -26.42
N ASP A 192 4.69 -5.60 -25.98
CA ASP A 192 6.04 -5.21 -26.41
C ASP A 192 7.12 -5.74 -25.47
N ILE A 193 6.74 -6.24 -24.29
CA ILE A 193 7.65 -6.75 -23.26
C ILE A 193 7.29 -8.21 -22.95
N PRO A 194 8.03 -9.19 -23.52
CA PRO A 194 7.73 -10.61 -23.34
C PRO A 194 7.59 -11.04 -21.89
N GLY A 195 6.52 -11.76 -21.58
CA GLY A 195 6.26 -12.32 -20.25
C GLY A 195 5.62 -11.36 -19.24
N THR A 196 5.38 -10.10 -19.61
CA THR A 196 4.66 -9.14 -18.75
C THR A 196 3.15 -9.27 -18.87
N VAL A 197 2.47 -8.75 -17.86
CA VAL A 197 1.01 -8.78 -17.74
C VAL A 197 0.43 -7.43 -18.14
N SER A 198 -0.61 -7.46 -18.97
CA SER A 198 -1.39 -6.27 -19.31
C SER A 198 -2.35 -5.90 -18.17
N LYS A 199 -2.63 -4.61 -17.98
CA LYS A 199 -3.60 -4.10 -17.01
C LYS A 199 -4.97 -4.76 -17.16
N GLY A 200 -5.45 -4.97 -18.39
CA GLY A 200 -6.73 -5.63 -18.65
C GLY A 200 -6.75 -7.09 -18.19
N ALA A 201 -5.64 -7.82 -18.35
CA ALA A 201 -5.51 -9.20 -17.86
C ALA A 201 -5.50 -9.26 -16.33
N LEU A 202 -4.67 -8.43 -15.69
CA LEU A 202 -4.60 -8.33 -14.23
C LEU A 202 -5.98 -8.06 -13.60
N VAL A 203 -6.73 -7.14 -14.19
CA VAL A 203 -8.06 -6.79 -13.68
C VAL A 203 -9.03 -7.96 -13.79
N ALA A 204 -9.04 -8.67 -14.92
CA ALA A 204 -9.90 -9.84 -15.09
C ALA A 204 -9.59 -10.93 -14.05
N ASP A 205 -8.31 -11.24 -13.86
CA ASP A 205 -7.86 -12.29 -12.95
C ASP A 205 -8.10 -11.93 -11.48
N LEU A 206 -7.84 -10.69 -11.08
CA LEU A 206 -8.10 -10.23 -9.71
C LEU A 206 -9.59 -10.15 -9.38
N VAL A 207 -10.42 -9.62 -10.27
CA VAL A 207 -11.88 -9.57 -10.06
C VAL A 207 -12.45 -10.97 -9.87
N SER A 208 -11.97 -11.93 -10.67
CA SER A 208 -12.31 -13.36 -10.53
C SER A 208 -11.81 -13.94 -9.20
N ALA A 209 -10.54 -13.71 -8.84
CA ALA A 209 -9.96 -14.20 -7.59
C ALA A 209 -10.63 -13.63 -6.32
N LEU A 210 -11.09 -12.37 -6.40
CA LEU A 210 -11.89 -11.71 -5.37
C LEU A 210 -13.33 -12.23 -5.30
N GLY A 211 -13.77 -13.04 -6.27
CA GLY A 211 -15.12 -13.60 -6.33
C GLY A 211 -16.19 -12.52 -6.53
N LEU A 212 -15.85 -11.44 -7.24
CA LEU A 212 -16.78 -10.35 -7.48
C LEU A 212 -17.74 -10.70 -8.61
N SER A 213 -19.04 -10.50 -8.38
CA SER A 213 -20.03 -10.59 -9.46
C SER A 213 -19.75 -9.50 -10.49
N VAL A 214 -19.55 -9.92 -11.74
CA VAL A 214 -19.30 -9.01 -12.86
C VAL A 214 -20.61 -8.56 -13.51
N SER A 215 -20.70 -7.28 -13.81
CA SER A 215 -21.77 -6.69 -14.61
C SER A 215 -21.22 -5.52 -15.42
N ALA A 216 -21.61 -5.44 -16.68
CA ALA A 216 -21.16 -4.42 -17.61
C ALA A 216 -22.35 -3.78 -18.33
N PRO A 217 -22.34 -2.46 -18.52
CA PRO A 217 -23.19 -1.80 -19.51
C PRO A 217 -22.99 -2.41 -20.91
N ALA A 218 -24.04 -2.31 -21.74
CA ALA A 218 -24.00 -2.83 -23.11
C ALA A 218 -22.97 -2.13 -24.01
N THR A 219 -22.54 -0.93 -23.65
CA THR A 219 -21.50 -0.17 -24.33
C THR A 219 -20.32 0.08 -23.39
N SER A 220 -19.11 0.04 -23.94
CA SER A 220 -17.90 0.46 -23.23
C SER A 220 -17.63 1.94 -23.53
N PRO A 221 -17.28 2.76 -22.53
CA PRO A 221 -16.81 4.12 -22.77
C PRO A 221 -15.35 4.15 -23.25
N TYR A 222 -14.63 3.02 -23.21
CA TYR A 222 -13.19 2.96 -23.50
C TYR A 222 -12.92 2.51 -24.93
N ASP A 223 -12.13 3.28 -25.66
CA ASP A 223 -11.76 3.04 -27.05
C ASP A 223 -10.87 1.79 -27.24
N ASP A 224 -10.12 1.40 -26.20
CA ASP A 224 -9.21 0.25 -26.15
C ASP A 224 -9.82 -1.01 -25.51
N VAL A 225 -11.07 -0.93 -25.04
CA VAL A 225 -11.82 -2.07 -24.48
C VAL A 225 -13.23 -2.04 -25.07
N PRO A 226 -13.46 -2.55 -26.29
CA PRO A 226 -14.81 -2.59 -26.87
C PRO A 226 -15.73 -3.46 -26.02
N ALA A 227 -17.05 -3.24 -26.10
CA ALA A 227 -18.03 -4.03 -25.35
C ALA A 227 -18.01 -5.54 -25.65
N SER A 228 -17.44 -5.93 -26.80
CA SER A 228 -17.20 -7.32 -27.18
C SER A 228 -15.95 -7.94 -26.56
N ASP A 229 -15.07 -7.16 -25.91
CA ASP A 229 -13.90 -7.68 -25.21
C ASP A 229 -14.37 -8.53 -24.02
N PRO A 230 -13.92 -9.80 -23.90
CA PRO A 230 -14.35 -10.68 -22.80
C PRO A 230 -13.97 -10.15 -21.41
N ARG A 231 -13.03 -9.22 -21.31
CA ARG A 231 -12.59 -8.59 -20.06
C ARG A 231 -13.46 -7.39 -19.66
N TRP A 232 -14.30 -6.87 -20.56
CA TRP A 232 -15.12 -5.69 -20.31
C TRP A 232 -15.96 -5.77 -19.03
N PRO A 233 -16.67 -6.87 -18.73
CA PRO A 233 -17.44 -6.98 -17.48
C PRO A 233 -16.58 -6.85 -16.21
N ALA A 234 -15.37 -7.41 -16.21
CA ALA A 234 -14.45 -7.30 -15.09
C ALA A 234 -13.90 -5.87 -14.96
N ILE A 235 -13.48 -5.26 -16.07
CA ILE A 235 -12.97 -3.88 -16.10
C ILE A 235 -14.04 -2.89 -15.61
N SER A 236 -15.26 -2.98 -16.15
CA SER A 236 -16.41 -2.17 -15.70
C SER A 236 -16.65 -2.32 -14.20
N THR A 237 -16.62 -3.56 -13.69
CA THR A 237 -16.81 -3.85 -12.26
C THR A 237 -15.69 -3.27 -11.40
N ALA A 238 -14.43 -3.40 -11.82
CA ALA A 238 -13.28 -2.88 -11.09
C ALA A 238 -13.29 -1.35 -11.03
N VAL A 239 -13.62 -0.66 -12.13
CA VAL A 239 -13.72 0.81 -12.15
C VAL A 239 -14.89 1.30 -11.31
N SER A 240 -16.08 0.68 -11.44
CA SER A 240 -17.27 1.12 -10.68
C SER A 240 -17.10 0.97 -9.16
N ARG A 241 -16.35 -0.06 -8.74
CA ARG A 241 -15.95 -0.30 -7.34
C ARG A 241 -14.70 0.48 -6.92
N ARG A 242 -14.13 1.31 -7.78
CA ARG A 242 -12.92 2.11 -7.53
C ARG A 242 -11.71 1.26 -7.12
N LEU A 243 -11.61 0.04 -7.65
CA LEU A 243 -10.44 -0.83 -7.44
C LEU A 243 -9.25 -0.33 -8.25
N ILE A 244 -9.51 0.20 -9.43
CA ILE A 244 -8.52 0.73 -10.37
C ILE A 244 -9.10 1.93 -11.11
N SER A 245 -8.23 2.87 -11.51
CA SER A 245 -8.60 4.02 -12.32
C SER A 245 -8.28 3.77 -13.81
N PRO A 246 -9.17 4.16 -14.74
CA PRO A 246 -8.84 4.16 -16.16
C PRO A 246 -7.77 5.24 -16.47
N PHE A 247 -7.09 5.10 -17.59
CA PHE A 247 -6.11 6.09 -18.06
C PHE A 247 -6.77 7.46 -18.35
N SER A 248 -7.99 7.46 -18.88
CA SER A 248 -8.83 8.64 -19.08
C SER A 248 -10.32 8.28 -19.07
N ALA A 249 -11.20 9.26 -19.33
CA ALA A 249 -12.64 9.01 -19.42
C ALA A 249 -13.01 8.11 -20.62
N SER A 250 -12.20 8.11 -21.68
CA SER A 250 -12.47 7.37 -22.92
C SER A 250 -11.41 6.32 -23.29
N HIS A 251 -10.43 6.07 -22.41
CA HIS A 251 -9.35 5.12 -22.65
C HIS A 251 -8.97 4.45 -21.32
N PHE A 252 -8.97 3.12 -21.25
CA PHE A 252 -8.70 2.39 -20.01
C PHE A 252 -7.20 2.20 -19.75
N GLY A 253 -6.41 1.96 -20.80
CA GLY A 253 -5.03 1.49 -20.74
C GLY A 253 -4.95 -0.03 -20.59
N ALA A 254 -5.77 -0.78 -21.33
CA ALA A 254 -5.93 -2.23 -21.15
C ALA A 254 -4.68 -3.03 -21.55
N GLY A 255 -3.89 -2.49 -22.46
CA GLY A 255 -2.64 -3.07 -22.94
C GLY A 255 -1.42 -2.71 -22.09
N ASP A 256 -1.51 -1.69 -21.25
CA ASP A 256 -0.41 -1.15 -20.43
C ASP A 256 0.19 -2.24 -19.55
N VAL A 257 1.52 -2.26 -19.42
CA VAL A 257 2.19 -3.04 -18.39
C VAL A 257 1.80 -2.55 -16.99
N VAL A 258 1.69 -3.48 -16.05
CA VAL A 258 1.41 -3.18 -14.63
C VAL A 258 2.57 -3.60 -13.73
N THR A 259 2.58 -3.08 -12.51
CA THR A 259 3.54 -3.45 -11.47
C THR A 259 2.90 -4.33 -10.42
N LEU A 260 3.71 -4.99 -9.58
CA LEU A 260 3.20 -5.71 -8.41
C LEU A 260 2.36 -4.79 -7.49
N GLN A 261 2.83 -3.56 -7.28
CA GLN A 261 2.12 -2.55 -6.49
C GLN A 261 0.74 -2.21 -7.06
N THR A 262 0.55 -2.30 -8.38
CA THR A 262 -0.78 -2.13 -9.00
C THR A 262 -1.75 -3.21 -8.51
N ALA A 263 -1.31 -4.46 -8.46
CA ALA A 263 -2.10 -5.58 -7.95
C ALA A 263 -2.39 -5.44 -6.45
N GLU A 264 -1.38 -5.05 -5.66
CA GLU A 264 -1.52 -4.77 -4.21
C GLU A 264 -2.56 -3.67 -3.96
N GLN A 265 -2.47 -2.55 -4.68
CA GLN A 265 -3.37 -1.41 -4.53
C GLN A 265 -4.82 -1.80 -4.87
N MET A 266 -5.05 -2.67 -5.84
CA MET A 266 -6.39 -3.16 -6.15
C MET A 266 -7.01 -3.95 -4.99
N VAL A 267 -6.24 -4.83 -4.35
CA VAL A 267 -6.71 -5.58 -3.17
C VAL A 267 -6.91 -4.64 -1.98
N TRP A 268 -5.99 -3.70 -1.77
CA TRP A 268 -6.11 -2.66 -0.75
C TRP A 268 -7.39 -1.83 -0.90
N ASN A 269 -7.69 -1.38 -2.12
CA ASN A 269 -8.90 -0.64 -2.45
C ASN A 269 -10.16 -1.49 -2.21
N GLN A 270 -10.11 -2.77 -2.57
CA GLN A 270 -11.23 -3.70 -2.33
C GLN A 270 -11.52 -3.89 -0.83
N LEU A 271 -10.50 -3.83 0.02
CA LEU A 271 -10.66 -3.90 1.48
C LEU A 271 -11.11 -2.57 2.09
N GLY A 272 -11.17 -1.50 1.29
CA GLY A 272 -11.57 -0.18 1.75
C GLY A 272 -10.58 0.45 2.71
N ILE A 273 -9.31 0.00 2.70
CA ILE A 273 -8.32 0.48 3.65
C ILE A 273 -8.00 1.95 3.34
N THR A 274 -8.28 2.82 4.31
CA THR A 274 -8.11 4.27 4.15
C THR A 274 -6.81 4.80 4.75
N ASN A 275 -6.17 4.03 5.63
CA ASN A 275 -5.02 4.50 6.40
C ASN A 275 -3.98 3.40 6.62
N ALA A 276 -2.84 3.51 5.93
CA ALA A 276 -1.77 2.53 6.01
C ALA A 276 -1.14 2.43 7.41
N ARG A 277 -1.18 3.51 8.20
CA ARG A 277 -0.62 3.54 9.56
C ARG A 277 -1.30 2.61 10.53
N TYR A 278 -2.47 2.07 10.19
CA TYR A 278 -3.25 1.10 10.99
C TYR A 278 -3.35 -0.25 10.29
N GLN A 279 -2.42 -0.53 9.39
CA GLN A 279 -2.24 -1.85 8.79
C GLN A 279 -0.89 -2.43 9.21
N PRO A 280 -0.75 -3.75 9.25
CA PRO A 280 0.54 -4.35 9.55
C PRO A 280 1.62 -3.85 8.59
N GLY A 281 2.75 -3.42 9.13
CA GLY A 281 3.87 -2.88 8.35
C GLY A 281 3.78 -1.39 8.02
N GLY A 282 2.61 -0.74 8.16
CA GLY A 282 2.48 0.71 8.04
C GLY A 282 2.48 1.30 6.61
N SER A 283 2.70 0.47 5.58
CA SER A 283 2.69 0.84 4.16
C SER A 283 2.03 -0.26 3.32
N LEU A 284 1.71 0.04 2.04
CA LEU A 284 1.05 -0.91 1.13
C LEU A 284 1.91 -2.16 0.88
N ASP A 285 3.18 -1.97 0.55
CA ASP A 285 4.14 -3.04 0.25
C ASP A 285 4.42 -3.90 1.49
N ALA A 286 4.68 -3.27 2.64
CA ALA A 286 4.92 -3.97 3.89
C ALA A 286 3.68 -4.74 4.33
N TRP A 287 2.48 -4.18 4.16
CA TRP A 287 1.23 -4.88 4.42
C TRP A 287 1.06 -6.11 3.52
N ALA A 288 1.24 -5.94 2.21
CA ALA A 288 1.05 -7.03 1.24
C ALA A 288 2.00 -8.20 1.53
N GLN A 289 3.27 -7.90 1.84
CA GLN A 289 4.23 -8.89 2.29
C GLN A 289 3.81 -9.55 3.60
N PHE A 290 3.38 -8.75 4.58
CA PHE A 290 3.08 -9.24 5.92
C PHE A 290 1.86 -10.16 5.97
N VAL A 291 0.84 -9.90 5.15
CA VAL A 291 -0.34 -10.78 5.02
C VAL A 291 -0.08 -11.98 4.09
N GLY A 292 1.12 -12.07 3.51
CA GLY A 292 1.55 -13.14 2.61
C GLY A 292 0.98 -13.03 1.19
N LEU A 293 0.49 -11.86 0.79
CA LEU A 293 -0.07 -11.63 -0.55
C LEU A 293 1.01 -11.74 -1.63
N THR A 294 2.23 -11.30 -1.32
CA THR A 294 3.38 -11.31 -2.24
C THR A 294 4.36 -12.46 -1.99
N ASP A 295 4.01 -13.43 -1.13
CA ASP A 295 4.85 -14.61 -0.84
C ASP A 295 5.28 -15.32 -2.13
N GLY A 296 6.59 -15.40 -2.38
CA GLY A 296 7.17 -16.09 -3.53
C GLY A 296 7.04 -15.35 -4.87
N THR A 297 6.59 -14.10 -4.87
CA THR A 297 6.75 -13.20 -6.02
C THR A 297 8.18 -12.65 -6.04
N VAL A 298 8.75 -12.42 -7.22
CA VAL A 298 10.14 -11.95 -7.36
C VAL A 298 10.23 -10.44 -7.19
N GLY A 299 9.19 -9.72 -7.65
CA GLY A 299 9.21 -8.26 -7.71
C GLY A 299 10.17 -7.76 -8.80
N GLY A 300 9.65 -6.97 -9.73
CA GLY A 300 10.42 -6.40 -10.82
C GLY A 300 9.82 -5.08 -11.27
N GLN A 301 10.40 -4.48 -12.32
CA GLN A 301 9.85 -3.25 -12.90
C GLN A 301 8.42 -3.45 -13.38
N TYR A 302 8.10 -4.64 -13.91
CA TYR A 302 6.77 -5.01 -14.36
C TYR A 302 6.36 -6.36 -13.78
N LEU A 303 5.06 -6.55 -13.60
CA LEU A 303 4.46 -7.79 -13.16
C LEU A 303 4.59 -8.82 -14.27
N THR A 304 5.27 -9.93 -13.97
CA THR A 304 5.35 -11.07 -14.88
C THR A 304 4.13 -11.98 -14.73
N GLN A 305 3.86 -12.82 -15.73
CA GLN A 305 2.78 -13.81 -15.64
C GLN A 305 2.98 -14.78 -14.46
N ALA A 306 4.23 -15.12 -14.13
CA ALA A 306 4.54 -15.99 -12.99
C ALA A 306 4.24 -15.30 -11.66
N ASP A 307 4.58 -14.01 -11.53
CA ASP A 307 4.27 -13.21 -10.35
C ASP A 307 2.77 -13.01 -10.19
N GLU A 308 2.04 -12.70 -11.26
CA GLU A 308 0.57 -12.58 -11.25
C GLU A 308 -0.09 -13.88 -10.79
N ALA A 309 0.29 -15.03 -11.39
CA ALA A 309 -0.27 -16.32 -11.02
C ALA A 309 -0.04 -16.64 -9.53
N ARG A 310 1.16 -16.32 -9.02
CA ARG A 310 1.50 -16.48 -7.60
C ARG A 310 0.67 -15.54 -6.72
N PHE A 311 0.58 -14.26 -7.07
CA PHE A 311 -0.19 -13.26 -6.34
C PHE A 311 -1.69 -13.63 -6.27
N VAL A 312 -2.28 -14.01 -7.41
CA VAL A 312 -3.67 -14.46 -7.49
C VAL A 312 -3.91 -15.71 -6.65
N GLN A 313 -2.98 -16.67 -6.64
CA GLN A 313 -3.08 -17.84 -5.78
C GLN A 313 -3.00 -17.47 -4.29
N ASN A 314 -2.08 -16.59 -3.91
CA ASN A 314 -1.96 -16.11 -2.53
C ASN A 314 -3.23 -15.38 -2.09
N LEU A 315 -3.83 -14.56 -2.95
CA LEU A 315 -5.10 -13.90 -2.69
C LEU A 315 -6.24 -14.90 -2.47
N ARG A 316 -6.32 -15.96 -3.30
CA ARG A 316 -7.31 -17.04 -3.11
C ARG A 316 -7.11 -17.76 -1.78
N ASN A 317 -5.87 -18.07 -1.42
CA ASN A 317 -5.53 -18.69 -0.13
C ASN A 317 -5.93 -17.78 1.04
N LEU A 318 -5.65 -16.48 0.94
CA LEU A 318 -6.00 -15.48 1.96
C LEU A 318 -7.52 -15.36 2.15
N ARG A 319 -8.29 -15.41 1.05
CA ARG A 319 -9.76 -15.44 1.10
C ARG A 319 -10.32 -16.76 1.64
N ALA A 320 -9.63 -17.87 1.40
CA ALA A 320 -9.97 -19.18 1.96
C ALA A 320 -9.55 -19.32 3.44
N GLY A 321 -8.91 -18.30 4.02
CA GLY A 321 -8.45 -18.27 5.41
C GLY A 321 -7.20 -19.10 5.68
N GLY A 322 -6.52 -19.61 4.65
CA GLY A 322 -5.29 -20.38 4.82
C GLY A 322 -4.81 -21.13 3.59
N ILE A 323 -3.71 -21.86 3.78
CA ILE A 323 -3.05 -22.70 2.79
C ILE A 323 -3.11 -24.13 3.28
N VAL A 324 -3.66 -25.06 2.48
CA VAL A 324 -3.65 -26.48 2.80
C VAL A 324 -2.54 -27.17 2.02
N SER A 325 -1.61 -27.81 2.72
CA SER A 325 -0.52 -28.60 2.15
C SER A 325 -0.34 -29.89 2.92
N GLY A 326 -0.36 -31.03 2.24
CA GLY A 326 -0.23 -32.36 2.89
C GLY A 326 -1.30 -32.63 3.97
N GLY A 327 -2.51 -32.09 3.81
CA GLY A 327 -3.59 -32.22 4.81
C GLY A 327 -3.44 -31.33 6.04
N VAL A 328 -2.42 -30.48 6.08
CA VAL A 328 -2.21 -29.47 7.13
C VAL A 328 -2.63 -28.11 6.59
N LEU A 329 -3.58 -27.48 7.27
CA LEU A 329 -3.94 -26.08 7.09
C LEU A 329 -2.92 -25.22 7.84
N GLN A 330 -2.28 -24.28 7.14
CA GLN A 330 -1.68 -23.11 7.74
C GLN A 330 -2.67 -21.95 7.64
N VAL A 331 -3.11 -21.42 8.78
CA VAL A 331 -4.06 -20.30 8.80
C VAL A 331 -3.39 -19.05 8.20
N ARG A 332 -4.17 -18.28 7.44
CA ARG A 332 -3.82 -16.95 6.97
C ARG A 332 -4.90 -15.99 7.45
N TYR A 333 -4.53 -15.10 8.37
CA TYR A 333 -5.50 -14.15 8.93
C TYR A 333 -5.94 -13.15 7.86
N THR A 334 -7.21 -13.24 7.44
CA THR A 334 -7.73 -12.43 6.34
C THR A 334 -7.74 -10.95 6.71
N PRO A 335 -7.09 -10.06 5.94
CA PRO A 335 -7.00 -8.66 6.28
C PRO A 335 -8.30 -7.89 6.10
N GLN A 336 -8.41 -6.79 6.82
CA GLN A 336 -9.50 -5.81 6.81
C GLN A 336 -8.93 -4.41 7.08
N ASP A 337 -9.75 -3.36 7.02
CA ASP A 337 -9.38 -2.07 7.63
C ASP A 337 -9.36 -2.21 9.16
N GLU A 338 -8.24 -2.68 9.73
CA GLU A 338 -8.12 -2.99 11.16
C GLU A 338 -8.43 -1.81 12.08
N TRP A 339 -8.21 -0.57 11.62
CA TRP A 339 -8.65 0.60 12.38
C TRP A 339 -10.16 0.56 12.60
N VAL A 340 -10.92 0.34 11.53
CA VAL A 340 -12.38 0.32 11.58
C VAL A 340 -12.90 -0.93 12.31
N TRP A 341 -12.24 -2.07 12.12
CA TRP A 341 -12.76 -3.37 12.59
C TRP A 341 -12.30 -3.79 13.97
N THR A 342 -11.14 -3.32 14.43
CA THR A 342 -10.51 -3.81 15.66
C THR A 342 -10.29 -2.69 16.68
N PHE A 343 -10.02 -1.46 16.22
CA PHE A 343 -9.67 -0.33 17.09
C PHE A 343 -10.67 0.83 17.03
N ALA A 344 -11.77 0.70 16.29
CA ALA A 344 -12.80 1.73 16.25
C ALA A 344 -13.46 1.82 17.63
N GLY A 345 -13.35 2.99 18.26
CA GLY A 345 -13.81 3.16 19.62
C GLY A 345 -12.88 2.55 20.66
N ASP A 346 -11.56 2.46 20.37
CA ASP A 346 -10.53 2.14 21.35
C ASP A 346 -10.52 3.15 22.51
N GLN A 347 -11.44 2.97 23.45
CA GLN A 347 -11.65 3.79 24.64
C GLN A 347 -12.25 2.93 25.75
N ALA A 348 -11.67 3.05 26.95
CA ALA A 348 -12.26 2.57 28.18
C ALA A 348 -13.53 3.37 28.54
N PRO A 349 -14.35 2.91 29.51
CA PRO A 349 -15.55 3.63 29.95
C PRO A 349 -15.29 5.07 30.44
N ASP A 350 -14.05 5.40 30.80
CA ASP A 350 -13.63 6.75 31.20
C ASP A 350 -13.10 7.62 30.04
N GLY A 351 -13.17 7.10 28.80
CA GLY A 351 -12.71 7.78 27.58
C GLY A 351 -11.21 7.65 27.30
N THR A 352 -10.44 6.97 28.17
CA THR A 352 -9.01 6.75 27.93
C THR A 352 -8.78 5.65 26.89
N PRO A 353 -7.90 5.82 25.89
CA PRO A 353 -7.63 4.77 24.92
C PRO A 353 -7.02 3.52 25.56
N TYR A 354 -7.44 2.31 25.15
CA TYR A 354 -6.76 1.09 25.61
C TYR A 354 -5.35 1.01 25.05
N TYR A 355 -5.13 1.55 23.85
CA TYR A 355 -3.81 1.68 23.24
C TYR A 355 -3.41 3.16 23.14
N PRO A 356 -2.53 3.65 24.02
CA PRO A 356 -2.28 5.09 24.17
C PRO A 356 -1.48 5.72 23.01
N THR A 357 -0.96 4.92 22.08
CA THR A 357 -0.12 5.39 20.97
C THR A 357 -0.39 4.57 19.71
N ASP A 358 -0.19 5.20 18.54
CA ASP A 358 -0.25 4.51 17.24
C ASP A 358 0.73 3.31 17.18
N ALA A 359 1.88 3.40 17.87
CA ALA A 359 2.84 2.30 17.97
C ALA A 359 2.30 1.08 18.72
N ALA A 360 1.54 1.30 19.81
CA ALA A 360 0.92 0.22 20.57
C ALA A 360 -0.21 -0.46 19.77
N ILE A 361 -0.97 0.30 18.97
CA ILE A 361 -1.96 -0.24 18.03
C ILE A 361 -1.26 -1.10 16.98
N GLN A 362 -0.17 -0.59 16.39
CA GLN A 362 0.63 -1.33 15.41
C GLN A 362 1.23 -2.62 15.96
N GLU A 363 1.70 -2.61 17.21
CA GLU A 363 2.16 -3.83 17.90
C GLU A 363 1.02 -4.85 18.03
N ALA A 364 -0.17 -4.41 18.46
CA ALA A 364 -1.34 -5.27 18.63
C ALA A 364 -1.81 -5.90 17.31
N ILE A 365 -1.85 -5.12 16.23
CA ILE A 365 -2.14 -5.60 14.86
C ILE A 365 -1.10 -6.64 14.46
N THR A 366 0.18 -6.27 14.54
CA THR A 366 1.31 -7.13 14.15
C THR A 366 1.28 -8.46 14.90
N LYS A 367 1.07 -8.44 16.22
CA LYS A 367 1.00 -9.65 17.04
C LYS A 367 -0.20 -10.52 16.70
N THR A 368 -1.37 -9.93 16.45
CA THR A 368 -2.58 -10.67 16.06
C THR A 368 -2.36 -11.48 14.78
N TYR A 369 -1.85 -10.84 13.73
CA TYR A 369 -1.58 -11.53 12.47
C TYR A 369 -0.47 -12.57 12.60
N ARG A 370 0.62 -12.27 13.32
CA ARG A 370 1.70 -13.25 13.56
C ARG A 370 1.19 -14.48 14.31
N PHE A 371 0.34 -14.26 15.33
CA PHE A 371 -0.29 -15.35 16.07
C PHE A 371 -1.10 -16.25 15.11
N PHE A 372 -2.07 -15.68 14.39
CA PHE A 372 -2.93 -16.48 13.51
C PHE A 372 -2.18 -17.10 12.33
N ASN A 373 -1.19 -16.41 11.75
CA ASN A 373 -0.36 -16.98 10.68
C ASN A 373 0.57 -18.12 11.16
N GLY A 374 0.78 -18.22 12.47
CA GLY A 374 1.47 -19.32 13.14
C GLY A 374 0.56 -20.48 13.54
N VAL A 375 -0.77 -20.34 13.41
CA VAL A 375 -1.71 -21.42 13.70
C VAL A 375 -1.72 -22.43 12.56
N THR A 376 -1.58 -23.72 12.92
CA THR A 376 -1.75 -24.83 11.98
C THR A 376 -2.85 -25.77 12.46
N ALA A 377 -3.52 -26.44 11.54
CA ALA A 377 -4.57 -27.40 11.85
C ALA A 377 -4.48 -28.64 10.95
N ARG A 378 -4.81 -29.81 11.48
CA ARG A 378 -4.88 -31.08 10.74
C ARG A 378 -5.91 -32.00 11.36
N LEU A 379 -6.39 -32.97 10.58
CA LEU A 379 -7.22 -34.04 11.14
C LEU A 379 -6.37 -35.23 11.59
N GLN A 380 -6.74 -35.81 12.72
CA GLN A 380 -6.15 -37.02 13.25
C GLN A 380 -7.24 -37.87 13.91
N GLY A 381 -7.58 -39.02 13.32
CA GLY A 381 -8.61 -39.91 13.87
C GLY A 381 -10.03 -39.30 13.86
N GLY A 382 -10.30 -38.33 12.99
CA GLY A 382 -11.57 -37.58 12.93
C GLY A 382 -11.55 -36.30 13.76
N ASP A 383 -10.69 -36.21 14.77
CA ASP A 383 -10.53 -35.02 15.61
C ASP A 383 -9.71 -33.94 14.89
N LEU A 384 -10.04 -32.68 15.17
CA LEU A 384 -9.30 -31.52 14.67
C LEU A 384 -8.18 -31.18 15.66
N ILE A 385 -6.93 -31.33 15.24
CA ILE A 385 -5.74 -30.98 16.01
C ILE A 385 -5.22 -29.63 15.51
N VAL A 386 -5.16 -28.65 16.41
CA VAL A 386 -4.72 -27.28 16.12
C VAL A 386 -3.49 -26.95 16.97
N GLN A 387 -2.42 -26.47 16.33
CA GLN A 387 -1.25 -25.94 17.01
C GLN A 387 -1.40 -24.42 17.16
N LEU A 388 -1.37 -23.93 18.40
CA LEU A 388 -1.47 -22.52 18.74
C LEU A 388 -0.11 -22.01 19.23
N PRO A 389 0.43 -20.92 18.66
CA PRO A 389 1.56 -20.21 19.26
C PRO A 389 1.21 -19.70 20.66
N VAL A 390 2.19 -19.65 21.55
CA VAL A 390 2.00 -19.09 22.90
C VAL A 390 2.95 -17.93 23.09
N ASP A 391 2.42 -16.79 23.55
CA ASP A 391 3.28 -15.68 23.93
C ASP A 391 3.98 -16.01 25.28
N PRO A 392 5.30 -15.85 25.39
CA PRO A 392 6.05 -16.17 26.60
C PRO A 392 5.66 -15.30 27.81
N ASP A 393 5.14 -14.09 27.62
CA ASP A 393 4.85 -13.14 28.71
C ASP A 393 3.45 -13.32 29.34
N GLY A 394 2.55 -14.05 28.68
CA GLY A 394 1.18 -14.28 29.13
C GLY A 394 0.25 -13.07 29.09
N ARG A 395 0.75 -11.90 28.68
CA ARG A 395 -0.08 -10.72 28.41
C ARG A 395 -0.88 -10.91 27.15
N TRP A 396 -0.30 -11.60 26.17
CA TRP A 396 -0.98 -11.99 24.95
C TRP A 396 -1.35 -13.46 25.03
N PHE A 397 -2.60 -13.79 24.78
CA PHE A 397 -3.08 -15.15 25.02
C PHE A 397 -4.15 -15.56 24.03
N ALA A 398 -4.15 -16.86 23.72
CA ALA A 398 -5.21 -17.49 22.99
C ALA A 398 -6.28 -17.97 23.96
N TYR A 399 -7.55 -17.81 23.58
CA TYR A 399 -8.66 -18.53 24.17
C TYR A 399 -9.29 -19.39 23.08
N ALA A 400 -9.53 -20.67 23.36
CA ALA A 400 -10.15 -21.56 22.40
C ALA A 400 -11.32 -22.33 23.01
N SER A 401 -12.39 -22.50 22.24
CA SER A 401 -13.60 -23.19 22.67
C SER A 401 -14.27 -23.92 21.52
N THR A 402 -15.06 -24.94 21.82
CA THR A 402 -15.79 -25.73 20.84
C THR A 402 -17.10 -26.24 21.44
N ALA A 403 -17.93 -26.90 20.64
CA ALA A 403 -19.11 -27.59 21.16
C ALA A 403 -18.67 -28.92 21.79
N GLY A 404 -18.80 -29.04 23.11
CA GLY A 404 -18.27 -30.15 23.89
C GLY A 404 -16.91 -29.86 24.50
N ASP A 405 -16.36 -30.84 25.23
CA ASP A 405 -15.04 -30.70 25.85
C ASP A 405 -13.94 -30.77 24.78
N LEU A 406 -12.96 -29.88 24.90
CA LEU A 406 -11.71 -29.97 24.16
C LEU A 406 -10.64 -30.65 25.01
N GLN A 407 -9.55 -31.04 24.37
CA GLN A 407 -8.33 -31.42 25.07
C GLN A 407 -7.19 -30.53 24.65
N TYR A 408 -6.24 -30.27 25.53
CA TYR A 408 -5.00 -29.57 25.18
C TYR A 408 -3.76 -30.30 25.67
N SER A 409 -2.62 -30.06 25.02
CA SER A 409 -1.34 -30.68 25.31
C SER A 409 -0.22 -29.65 25.28
N LEU A 410 0.65 -29.70 26.29
CA LEU A 410 1.83 -28.83 26.44
C LEU A 410 3.14 -29.50 25.98
N ASP A 411 3.07 -30.79 25.61
CA ASP A 411 4.23 -31.65 25.33
C ASP A 411 4.16 -32.32 23.94
N GLY A 412 3.54 -31.64 22.99
CA GLY A 412 3.45 -32.10 21.59
C GLY A 412 2.50 -33.29 21.38
N GLY A 413 1.50 -33.44 22.24
CA GLY A 413 0.48 -34.48 22.16
C GLY A 413 0.82 -35.77 22.93
N SER A 414 1.86 -35.76 23.77
CA SER A 414 2.24 -36.92 24.59
C SER A 414 1.26 -37.12 25.75
N THR A 415 0.83 -36.03 26.37
CA THR A 415 -0.25 -36.00 27.37
C THR A 415 -1.34 -35.00 26.98
N TRP A 416 -2.59 -35.32 27.33
CA TRP A 416 -3.77 -34.53 27.01
C TRP A 416 -4.58 -34.23 28.26
N THR A 417 -4.89 -32.96 28.47
CA THR A 417 -5.74 -32.47 29.56
C THR A 417 -7.10 -32.10 29.00
N ALA A 418 -8.18 -32.67 29.54
CA ALA A 418 -9.54 -32.31 29.17
C ALA A 418 -9.95 -30.97 29.81
N ALA A 419 -10.64 -30.12 29.06
CA ALA A 419 -11.18 -28.86 29.54
C ALA A 419 -12.39 -28.43 28.70
N ALA A 420 -13.32 -27.69 29.32
CA ALA A 420 -14.45 -27.09 28.60
C ALA A 420 -14.00 -25.99 27.60
N ALA A 421 -12.86 -25.36 27.89
CA ALA A 421 -12.20 -24.39 27.02
C ALA A 421 -10.69 -24.37 27.33
N PHE A 422 -9.91 -23.86 26.39
CA PHE A 422 -8.49 -23.58 26.58
C PHE A 422 -8.31 -22.09 26.86
N ASP A 423 -7.70 -21.74 27.99
CA ASP A 423 -7.30 -20.37 28.31
C ASP A 423 -5.79 -20.31 28.51
N GLY A 424 -5.09 -19.63 27.59
CA GLY A 424 -3.64 -19.49 27.65
C GLY A 424 -3.12 -18.75 28.89
N ARG A 425 -3.97 -18.07 29.68
CA ARG A 425 -3.59 -17.41 30.94
C ARG A 425 -3.40 -18.40 32.09
N GLU A 426 -4.07 -19.55 32.04
CA GLU A 426 -4.07 -20.56 33.11
C GLU A 426 -2.87 -21.53 33.02
N LEU A 427 -2.01 -21.34 32.02
CA LEU A 427 -0.84 -22.16 31.80
C LEU A 427 0.20 -22.02 32.92
N THR A 428 0.54 -23.14 33.56
CA THR A 428 1.63 -23.24 34.55
C THR A 428 3.01 -23.31 33.90
N SER A 429 3.09 -23.76 32.65
CA SER A 429 4.28 -23.70 31.80
C SER A 429 3.89 -23.17 30.43
N ARG A 430 4.75 -22.34 29.81
CA ARG A 430 4.46 -21.65 28.56
C ARG A 430 5.40 -22.15 27.44
N PRO A 431 5.16 -23.34 26.87
CA PRO A 431 5.91 -23.81 25.72
C PRO A 431 5.69 -22.87 24.52
N ALA A 432 6.54 -22.92 23.50
CA ALA A 432 6.36 -22.08 22.31
C ALA A 432 5.04 -22.35 21.56
N GLN A 433 4.49 -23.57 21.70
CA GLN A 433 3.25 -23.99 21.08
C GLN A 433 2.44 -24.90 22.02
N VAL A 434 1.12 -24.80 21.94
CA VAL A 434 0.15 -25.73 22.56
C VAL A 434 -0.66 -26.41 21.49
N TRP A 435 -0.96 -27.69 21.69
CA TRP A 435 -1.85 -28.42 20.80
C TRP A 435 -3.23 -28.47 21.43
N VAL A 436 -4.26 -28.07 20.68
CA VAL A 436 -5.66 -28.13 21.06
C VAL A 436 -6.36 -29.13 20.16
N LYS A 437 -7.14 -30.02 20.75
CA LYS A 437 -7.90 -31.05 20.06
C LYS A 437 -9.38 -30.80 20.28
N ALA A 438 -10.09 -30.53 19.19
CA ALA A 438 -11.55 -30.46 19.17
C ALA A 438 -12.14 -31.77 18.66
N PRO A 439 -13.29 -32.20 19.21
CA PRO A 439 -13.94 -33.44 18.79
C PRO A 439 -14.39 -33.37 17.34
N ALA A 440 -14.45 -34.53 16.69
CA ALA A 440 -14.88 -34.66 15.30
C ALA A 440 -16.19 -33.91 14.99
N GLY A 441 -16.18 -33.12 13.92
CA GLY A 441 -17.35 -32.37 13.44
C GLY A 441 -17.64 -31.06 14.18
N ALA A 442 -16.97 -30.76 15.30
CA ALA A 442 -17.15 -29.52 16.03
C ALA A 442 -16.16 -28.44 15.54
N PRO A 443 -16.61 -27.22 15.19
CA PRO A 443 -15.70 -26.13 14.87
C PRO A 443 -14.97 -25.65 16.13
N LEU A 444 -13.68 -25.33 16.00
CA LEU A 444 -12.90 -24.72 17.07
C LEU A 444 -12.88 -23.19 16.89
N GLN A 445 -13.42 -22.47 17.86
CA GLN A 445 -13.31 -21.01 17.96
C GLN A 445 -11.99 -20.66 18.64
N ILE A 446 -11.23 -19.72 18.08
CA ILE A 446 -9.96 -19.26 18.62
C ILE A 446 -9.97 -17.74 18.61
N THR A 447 -9.80 -17.13 19.77
CA THR A 447 -9.55 -15.69 19.89
C THR A 447 -8.11 -15.43 20.31
N PHE A 448 -7.54 -14.34 19.81
CA PHE A 448 -6.30 -13.78 20.30
C PHE A 448 -6.59 -12.51 21.08
N ASN A 449 -6.04 -12.43 22.28
CA ASN A 449 -6.42 -11.44 23.27
C ASN A 449 -5.19 -10.78 23.85
N ASN A 450 -5.35 -9.55 24.31
CA ASN A 450 -4.34 -8.82 25.05
C ASN A 450 -4.89 -8.41 26.42
N MET A 451 -4.12 -8.67 27.48
CA MET A 451 -4.38 -8.13 28.82
C MET A 451 -4.03 -6.64 28.82
N VAL A 452 -5.05 -5.80 29.03
CA VAL A 452 -4.90 -4.35 29.09
C VAL A 452 -5.12 -3.89 30.52
N PRO A 453 -4.06 -3.56 31.28
CA PRO A 453 -4.18 -3.16 32.69
C PRO A 453 -5.06 -1.92 32.88
N ALA A 454 -5.00 -0.96 31.95
CA ALA A 454 -5.86 0.23 31.95
C ALA A 454 -7.36 -0.13 31.91
N ALA A 455 -7.71 -1.23 31.24
CA ALA A 455 -9.08 -1.75 31.16
C ALA A 455 -9.49 -2.61 32.37
N LYS A 456 -8.56 -2.95 33.27
CA LYS A 456 -8.71 -4.01 34.28
C LYS A 456 -9.25 -5.33 33.68
N GLY A 457 -8.86 -5.65 32.45
CA GLY A 457 -9.42 -6.76 31.70
C GLY A 457 -8.59 -7.11 30.46
N SER A 458 -9.24 -7.74 29.48
CA SER A 458 -8.64 -8.11 28.21
C SER A 458 -9.47 -7.59 27.03
N VAL A 459 -8.79 -7.33 25.92
CA VAL A 459 -9.41 -6.96 24.64
C VAL A 459 -9.23 -8.13 23.67
N VAL A 460 -10.30 -8.50 22.97
CA VAL A 460 -10.26 -9.46 21.87
C VAL A 460 -9.75 -8.73 20.62
N LEU A 461 -8.62 -9.16 20.07
CA LEU A 461 -7.99 -8.50 18.91
C LEU A 461 -8.23 -9.23 17.60
N GLY A 462 -8.58 -10.52 17.67
CA GLY A 462 -8.96 -11.27 16.49
C GLY A 462 -9.62 -12.58 16.85
N TRP A 463 -10.39 -13.11 15.90
CA TRP A 463 -11.18 -14.32 16.07
C TRP A 463 -11.20 -15.12 14.77
N VAL A 464 -10.80 -16.39 14.84
CA VAL A 464 -10.91 -17.37 13.76
C VAL A 464 -11.73 -18.58 14.22
N SER A 465 -12.60 -19.07 13.35
CA SER A 465 -13.27 -20.37 13.45
C SER A 465 -12.58 -21.36 12.53
N ILE A 466 -12.08 -22.47 13.06
CA ILE A 466 -11.50 -23.56 12.28
C ILE A 466 -12.51 -24.72 12.24
N SER A 467 -12.83 -25.20 11.05
CA SER A 467 -13.76 -26.30 10.83
C SER A 467 -13.21 -27.28 9.79
N VAL A 468 -13.87 -28.43 9.62
CA VAL A 468 -13.57 -29.36 8.54
C VAL A 468 -14.49 -29.10 7.37
N ASN A 469 -13.92 -28.92 6.18
CA ASN A 469 -14.72 -28.82 4.97
C ASN A 469 -15.33 -30.20 4.65
N PRO A 470 -16.67 -30.32 4.57
CA PRO A 470 -17.32 -31.61 4.37
C PRO A 470 -17.05 -32.24 3.01
N SER A 471 -16.70 -31.43 2.00
CA SER A 471 -16.46 -31.93 0.63
C SER A 471 -15.03 -32.43 0.40
N THR A 472 -14.04 -31.85 1.09
CA THR A 472 -12.63 -32.19 0.91
C THR A 472 -12.03 -32.94 2.10
N SER A 473 -12.74 -32.99 3.23
CA SER A 473 -12.22 -33.44 4.52
C SER A 473 -10.94 -32.70 4.96
N ASN A 474 -10.65 -31.54 4.39
CA ASN A 474 -9.52 -30.70 4.83
C ASN A 474 -10.00 -29.67 5.86
N PRO A 475 -9.15 -29.30 6.83
CA PRO A 475 -9.43 -28.15 7.68
C PRO A 475 -9.53 -26.87 6.84
N GLN A 476 -10.40 -25.97 7.25
CA GLN A 476 -10.56 -24.62 6.72
C GLN A 476 -10.71 -23.62 7.87
N ALA A 477 -10.31 -22.38 7.65
CA ALA A 477 -10.42 -21.32 8.64
C ALA A 477 -11.26 -20.16 8.09
N GLN A 478 -12.03 -19.54 8.96
CA GLN A 478 -12.82 -18.36 8.65
C GLN A 478 -12.64 -17.32 9.76
N ARG A 479 -12.29 -16.08 9.38
CA ARG A 479 -12.30 -14.95 10.32
C ARG A 479 -13.76 -14.70 10.76
N VAL A 480 -13.97 -14.58 12.07
CA VAL A 480 -15.26 -14.20 12.64
C VAL A 480 -15.24 -12.70 12.90
N TYR A 481 -16.28 -11.99 12.47
CA TYR A 481 -16.39 -10.55 12.64
C TYR A 481 -16.78 -10.23 14.08
N LEU A 482 -15.94 -9.43 14.75
CA LEU A 482 -16.27 -8.82 16.04
C LEU A 482 -17.31 -7.73 15.75
N GLN A 483 -18.52 -7.88 16.29
CA GLN A 483 -19.57 -6.86 16.23
C GLN A 483 -19.56 -5.98 17.47
#